data_AF-A0A822ASM5-F1
#
_entry.id   AF-A0A822ASM5-F1
#
_cell.length_a   1.000
_cell.length_b   1.000
_cell.length_c   1.000
_cell.angle_alpha   90.00
_cell.angle_beta   90.00
_cell.angle_gamma   90.00
#
_symmetry.space_group_name_H-M   'P 1'
#
loop_
_entity.id
_entity.type
_entity.pdbx_description
1 polymer ?
#
loop_
_entity_poly.entity_id
_entity_poly.type
_entity_poly.pdbx_seq_one_letter_code
_entity_poly.pdbx_strand_id
1 'polypeptide(L)'
;IPISNCKTTIDQINDIVDFSWKPPSNILINEEWIQTIIESINCFFLVAKSDPYNCQIVYVSKNISSLLDYSQDELLNRSLFEFILPRDHDQLRDYFLQDHRVLSTCDLSWKRAATDEYEQCTIIGAFRQINKEREENDEKYLMSIVKINTLDRTTIIDNINSINQFTTRLNLHGRFIHIDPKAREFLGYSSYELIGHTHFDFVHPDDLPIIVRAHQLWKTNGNGQSEPYRFLSKGQQWIYLQTNCQVQLNSWTGKPESYICTTNPLQNSSDCLQKPLSYILPSPQTTIYSSKY
;
A
#
# COMPACT_ATOMS: atom_id res chain seq x y z
N ILE A 1 -26.00 -10.18 20.43
CA ILE A 1 -26.05 -8.73 20.11
C ILE A 1 -26.75 -8.61 18.76
N PRO A 2 -27.82 -7.81 18.60
CA PRO A 2 -28.50 -7.68 17.32
C PRO A 2 -27.55 -7.13 16.24
N ILE A 3 -27.49 -7.79 15.07
CA ILE A 3 -26.64 -7.41 13.92
C ILE A 3 -26.91 -5.95 13.46
N SER A 4 -28.13 -5.46 13.68
CA SER A 4 -28.53 -4.07 13.39
C SER A 4 -27.64 -3.03 14.07
N ASN A 5 -27.09 -3.34 15.24
CA ASN A 5 -26.25 -2.40 16.01
C ASN A 5 -24.78 -2.42 15.53
N CYS A 6 -24.35 -3.46 14.81
CA CYS A 6 -23.03 -3.54 14.18
C CYS A 6 -22.98 -2.76 12.87
N LYS A 7 -24.09 -2.74 12.13
CA LYS A 7 -24.23 -2.12 10.80
C LYS A 7 -23.73 -0.66 10.76
N THR A 8 -24.20 0.19 11.67
CA THR A 8 -23.81 1.61 11.72
C THR A 8 -22.32 1.82 11.96
N THR A 9 -21.69 0.98 12.79
CA THR A 9 -20.25 1.08 13.05
C THR A 9 -19.44 0.59 11.85
N ILE A 10 -19.89 -0.48 11.19
CA ILE A 10 -19.28 -0.98 9.94
C ILE A 10 -19.38 0.06 8.82
N ASP A 11 -20.54 0.70 8.66
CA ASP A 11 -20.75 1.76 7.67
C ASP A 11 -19.82 2.95 7.92
N GLN A 12 -19.61 3.35 9.18
CA GLN A 12 -18.66 4.41 9.54
C GLN A 12 -17.19 4.00 9.28
N ILE A 13 -16.85 2.71 9.44
CA ILE A 13 -15.49 2.22 9.15
C ILE A 13 -15.21 2.21 7.65
N ASN A 14 -16.22 1.88 6.83
CA ASN A 14 -16.09 1.93 5.36
C ASN A 14 -15.73 3.34 4.84
N ASP A 15 -16.22 4.39 5.50
CA ASP A 15 -15.92 5.78 5.13
C ASP A 15 -14.48 6.21 5.50
N ILE A 16 -13.80 5.54 6.45
CA ILE A 16 -12.45 5.90 6.93
C ILE A 16 -11.35 5.12 6.20
N VAL A 17 -11.61 3.87 5.81
CA VAL A 17 -10.60 2.97 5.23
C VAL A 17 -10.40 3.20 3.71
N ASP A 18 -11.09 4.19 3.13
CA ASP A 18 -11.07 4.54 1.68
C ASP A 18 -11.19 3.28 0.79
N PHE A 19 -12.20 2.47 1.09
CA PHE A 19 -12.63 1.41 0.17
C PHE A 19 -13.10 2.08 -1.12
N SER A 20 -12.29 1.99 -2.17
CA SER A 20 -12.56 2.56 -3.49
C SER A 20 -13.82 2.02 -4.20
N TRP A 21 -14.59 1.15 -3.52
CA TRP A 21 -15.79 0.53 -4.04
C TRP A 21 -16.91 0.52 -3.00
N LYS A 22 -18.04 1.20 -3.32
CA LYS A 22 -19.27 1.18 -2.51
C LYS A 22 -20.24 0.12 -3.07
N PRO A 23 -20.84 -0.73 -2.22
CA PRO A 23 -21.85 -1.67 -2.67
C PRO A 23 -23.11 -0.92 -3.15
N PRO A 24 -23.86 -1.47 -4.13
CA PRO A 24 -25.13 -0.90 -4.56
C PRO A 24 -26.11 -0.74 -3.40
N SER A 25 -26.80 0.39 -3.35
CA SER A 25 -27.68 0.87 -2.27
C SER A 25 -28.86 -0.05 -1.87
N ASN A 26 -29.07 -1.16 -2.57
CA ASN A 26 -30.12 -2.15 -2.30
C ASN A 26 -29.60 -3.51 -1.81
N ILE A 27 -28.28 -3.67 -1.64
CA ILE A 27 -27.73 -4.87 -1.01
C ILE A 27 -27.76 -4.60 0.49
N LEU A 28 -28.76 -5.14 1.19
CA LEU A 28 -28.65 -5.38 2.62
C LEU A 28 -27.26 -5.93 2.86
N ILE A 29 -26.52 -5.31 3.77
CA ILE A 29 -25.23 -5.77 4.28
C ILE A 29 -25.35 -7.26 4.62
N ASN A 30 -25.09 -8.10 3.64
CA ASN A 30 -25.17 -9.53 3.78
C ASN A 30 -23.91 -9.92 4.54
N GLU A 31 -24.04 -10.84 5.49
CA GLU A 31 -22.92 -11.38 6.25
C GLU A 31 -21.77 -11.79 5.32
N GLU A 32 -22.07 -12.29 4.12
CA GLU A 32 -21.10 -12.61 3.07
C GLU A 32 -20.22 -11.43 2.62
N TRP A 33 -20.74 -10.21 2.52
CA TRP A 33 -19.93 -9.05 2.09
C TRP A 33 -18.99 -8.57 3.20
N ILE A 34 -19.45 -8.61 4.45
CA ILE A 34 -18.61 -8.35 5.62
C ILE A 34 -17.49 -9.39 5.69
N GLN A 35 -17.79 -10.68 5.47
CA GLN A 35 -16.78 -11.74 5.44
C GLN A 35 -15.73 -11.49 4.34
N THR A 36 -16.14 -11.13 3.12
CA THR A 36 -15.21 -10.82 2.02
C THR A 36 -14.27 -9.65 2.32
N ILE A 37 -14.76 -8.60 2.99
CA ILE A 37 -13.92 -7.46 3.40
C ILE A 37 -12.95 -7.86 4.52
N ILE A 38 -13.45 -8.58 5.51
CA ILE A 38 -12.67 -9.07 6.65
C ILE A 38 -11.53 -9.99 6.18
N GLU A 39 -11.80 -10.87 5.20
CA GLU A 39 -10.81 -11.77 4.63
C GLU A 39 -9.78 -11.07 3.74
N SER A 40 -10.11 -9.94 3.11
CA SER A 40 -9.21 -9.26 2.17
C SER A 40 -8.25 -8.24 2.79
N ILE A 41 -8.41 -7.88 4.08
CA ILE A 41 -7.67 -6.76 4.73
C ILE A 41 -6.86 -7.20 5.95
N ASN A 42 -6.62 -8.50 6.12
CA ASN A 42 -5.93 -9.05 7.29
C ASN A 42 -6.53 -8.52 8.61
N CYS A 43 -7.85 -8.38 8.68
CA CYS A 43 -8.54 -7.82 9.83
C CYS A 43 -9.62 -8.77 10.35
N PHE A 44 -10.06 -8.58 11.58
CA PHE A 44 -11.14 -9.37 12.18
C PHE A 44 -12.06 -8.49 13.02
N PHE A 45 -13.30 -8.90 13.20
CA PHE A 45 -14.26 -8.17 14.02
C PHE A 45 -14.12 -8.59 15.48
N LEU A 46 -14.15 -7.62 16.39
CA LEU A 46 -14.02 -7.82 17.83
C LEU A 46 -15.09 -7.01 18.58
N VAL A 47 -15.75 -7.67 19.52
CA VAL A 47 -16.64 -7.04 20.50
C VAL A 47 -16.17 -7.37 21.91
N ALA A 48 -15.95 -6.33 22.70
CA ALA A 48 -15.54 -6.45 24.10
C ALA A 48 -16.42 -5.61 25.02
N LYS A 49 -16.61 -6.03 26.27
CA LYS A 49 -17.28 -5.21 27.29
C LYS A 49 -16.43 -3.99 27.61
N SER A 50 -17.10 -2.85 27.78
CA SER A 50 -16.48 -1.58 28.19
C SER A 50 -16.13 -1.60 29.68
N ASP A 51 -15.19 -2.45 30.06
CA ASP A 51 -14.63 -2.54 31.40
C ASP A 51 -13.11 -2.34 31.29
N PRO A 52 -12.55 -1.20 31.73
CA PRO A 52 -11.13 -0.89 31.56
C PRO A 52 -10.18 -1.83 32.32
N TYR A 53 -10.69 -2.71 33.19
CA TYR A 53 -9.89 -3.66 33.96
C TYR A 53 -10.02 -5.10 33.46
N ASN A 54 -11.19 -5.49 32.96
CA ASN A 54 -11.44 -6.86 32.50
C ASN A 54 -11.59 -6.97 30.99
N CYS A 55 -12.08 -5.95 30.28
CA CYS A 55 -12.27 -5.92 28.81
C CYS A 55 -12.72 -7.28 28.23
N GLN A 56 -13.78 -7.86 28.77
CA GLN A 56 -14.17 -9.23 28.43
C GLN A 56 -14.56 -9.33 26.95
N ILE A 57 -13.95 -10.28 26.23
CA ILE A 57 -14.27 -10.54 24.83
C ILE A 57 -15.62 -11.28 24.75
N VAL A 58 -16.57 -10.70 24.03
CA VAL A 58 -17.94 -11.21 23.90
C VAL A 58 -18.16 -11.82 22.52
N TYR A 59 -17.45 -11.32 21.52
CA TYR A 59 -17.49 -11.85 20.17
C TYR A 59 -16.19 -11.56 19.45
N VAL A 60 -15.78 -12.50 18.59
CA VAL A 60 -14.69 -12.34 17.65
C VAL A 60 -15.07 -13.05 16.35
N SER A 61 -14.64 -12.59 15.17
CA SER A 61 -14.94 -13.28 13.91
C SER A 61 -14.12 -14.56 13.72
N LYS A 62 -14.63 -15.51 12.93
CA LYS A 62 -14.04 -16.85 12.72
C LYS A 62 -12.65 -16.84 12.08
N ASN A 63 -12.37 -15.84 11.25
CA ASN A 63 -11.12 -15.69 10.52
C ASN A 63 -9.93 -15.29 11.43
N ILE A 64 -10.13 -15.11 12.74
CA ILE A 64 -9.01 -14.92 13.66
C ILE A 64 -8.04 -16.11 13.67
N SER A 65 -8.54 -17.31 13.35
CA SER A 65 -7.71 -18.52 13.25
C SER A 65 -6.66 -18.43 12.14
N SER A 66 -6.97 -17.78 11.02
CA SER A 66 -6.00 -17.58 9.94
C SER A 66 -5.07 -16.38 10.18
N LEU A 67 -5.41 -15.48 11.12
CA LEU A 67 -4.64 -14.26 11.37
C LEU A 67 -3.70 -14.37 12.57
N LEU A 68 -4.17 -14.92 13.69
CA LEU A 68 -3.47 -14.96 14.99
C LEU A 68 -3.45 -16.35 15.63
N ASP A 69 -3.90 -17.37 14.88
CA ASP A 69 -3.83 -18.78 15.26
C ASP A 69 -4.75 -19.19 16.42
N TYR A 70 -5.72 -18.34 16.81
CA TYR A 70 -6.72 -18.66 17.84
C TYR A 70 -8.02 -19.21 17.24
N SER A 71 -8.68 -20.09 17.99
CA SER A 71 -10.10 -20.37 17.82
C SER A 71 -10.98 -19.33 18.53
N GLN A 72 -12.24 -19.19 18.12
CA GLN A 72 -13.17 -18.27 18.80
C GLN A 72 -13.35 -18.67 20.28
N ASP A 73 -13.47 -19.97 20.56
CA ASP A 73 -13.73 -20.50 21.90
C ASP A 73 -12.60 -20.21 22.89
N GLU A 74 -11.35 -20.13 22.41
CA GLU A 74 -10.20 -19.77 23.24
C GLU A 74 -10.20 -18.32 23.70
N LEU A 75 -10.87 -17.43 22.96
CA LEU A 75 -10.89 -15.99 23.21
C LEU A 75 -12.16 -15.55 23.94
N LEU A 76 -13.29 -16.21 23.65
CA LEU A 76 -14.59 -15.85 24.21
C LEU A 76 -14.57 -15.91 25.75
N ASN A 77 -15.17 -14.89 26.37
CA ASN A 77 -15.27 -14.70 27.81
C ASN A 77 -13.95 -14.46 28.57
N ARG A 78 -12.81 -14.40 27.87
CA ARG A 78 -11.52 -14.04 28.47
C ARG A 78 -11.28 -12.53 28.39
N SER A 79 -10.30 -12.07 29.17
CA SER A 79 -9.90 -10.68 29.15
C SER A 79 -9.05 -10.37 27.92
N LEU A 80 -9.35 -9.27 27.23
CA LEU A 80 -8.52 -8.78 26.12
C LEU A 80 -7.05 -8.58 26.56
N PHE A 81 -6.80 -8.19 27.81
CA PHE A 81 -5.45 -7.97 28.36
C PHE A 81 -4.58 -9.24 28.36
N GLU A 82 -5.18 -10.43 28.35
CA GLU A 82 -4.44 -11.71 28.33
C GLU A 82 -3.72 -11.93 26.99
N PHE A 83 -4.18 -11.28 25.92
CA PHE A 83 -3.65 -11.43 24.57
C PHE A 83 -2.81 -10.24 24.12
N ILE A 84 -2.93 -9.11 24.81
CA ILE A 84 -2.19 -7.89 24.50
C ILE A 84 -0.86 -7.87 25.26
N LEU A 85 0.19 -7.38 24.61
CA LEU A 85 1.51 -7.25 25.19
C LEU A 85 1.46 -6.37 26.47
N PRO A 86 2.07 -6.80 27.60
CA PRO A 86 1.95 -6.09 28.87
C PRO A 86 2.34 -4.61 28.84
N ARG A 87 3.29 -4.23 27.97
CA ARG A 87 3.71 -2.82 27.82
C ARG A 87 2.63 -1.93 27.22
N ASP A 88 1.69 -2.51 26.46
CA ASP A 88 0.61 -1.79 25.78
C ASP A 88 -0.67 -1.73 26.65
N HIS A 89 -0.66 -2.31 27.85
CA HIS A 89 -1.83 -2.39 28.74
C HIS A 89 -2.33 -1.03 29.21
N ASP A 90 -1.42 -0.09 29.50
CA ASP A 90 -1.82 1.24 29.96
C ASP A 90 -2.51 2.02 28.85
N GLN A 91 -2.01 1.93 27.61
CA GLN A 91 -2.65 2.50 26.43
C GLN A 91 -4.04 1.91 26.18
N LEU A 92 -4.18 0.59 26.31
CA LEU A 92 -5.48 -0.08 26.19
C LEU A 92 -6.45 0.39 27.29
N ARG A 93 -5.98 0.55 28.53
CA ARG A 93 -6.81 1.03 29.63
C ARG A 93 -7.29 2.46 29.38
N ASP A 94 -6.39 3.34 28.95
CA ASP A 94 -6.71 4.72 28.61
C ASP A 94 -7.71 4.82 27.45
N TYR A 95 -7.63 3.90 26.48
CA TYR A 95 -8.60 3.78 25.40
C TYR A 95 -9.99 3.39 25.93
N PHE A 96 -10.08 2.46 26.87
CA PHE A 96 -11.36 2.02 27.45
C PHE A 96 -11.97 2.99 28.47
N LEU A 97 -11.17 3.90 29.04
CA LEU A 97 -11.66 4.98 29.90
C LEU A 97 -12.32 6.12 29.10
N GLN A 98 -12.06 6.21 27.80
CA GLN A 98 -12.63 7.24 26.94
C GLN A 98 -14.04 6.86 26.47
N ASP A 99 -14.93 7.85 26.33
CA ASP A 99 -16.32 7.60 25.97
C ASP A 99 -16.48 7.13 24.51
N HIS A 100 -15.47 7.36 23.65
CA HIS A 100 -15.41 7.13 22.18
C HIS A 100 -16.77 6.88 21.51
N ARG A 101 -17.61 7.93 21.46
CA ARG A 101 -18.91 7.90 20.75
C ARG A 101 -18.73 7.82 19.24
N VAL A 102 -17.62 8.33 18.73
CA VAL A 102 -17.16 8.24 17.35
C VAL A 102 -16.05 7.19 17.22
N LEU A 103 -15.73 6.80 15.99
CA LEU A 103 -14.61 5.89 15.73
C LEU A 103 -13.30 6.47 16.27
N SER A 104 -12.57 5.60 16.96
CA SER A 104 -11.26 5.85 17.53
C SER A 104 -10.33 4.70 17.20
N THR A 105 -9.03 4.97 17.26
CA THR A 105 -7.99 3.99 16.94
C THR A 105 -7.09 3.76 18.14
N CYS A 106 -6.61 2.52 18.30
CA CYS A 106 -5.63 2.15 19.32
C CYS A 106 -4.66 1.13 18.73
N ASP A 107 -3.39 1.52 18.63
CA ASP A 107 -2.30 0.64 18.15
C ASP A 107 -1.75 -0.16 19.32
N LEU A 108 -1.64 -1.48 19.15
CA LEU A 108 -1.27 -2.44 20.19
C LEU A 108 -0.51 -3.61 19.57
N SER A 109 0.03 -4.47 20.42
CA SER A 109 0.66 -5.73 20.00
C SER A 109 -0.15 -6.93 20.52
N TRP A 110 -0.67 -7.77 19.62
CA TRP A 110 -1.48 -8.95 19.93
C TRP A 110 -0.66 -10.24 19.79
N LYS A 111 -0.74 -11.11 20.79
CA LYS A 111 -0.01 -12.37 20.88
C LYS A 111 -0.50 -13.43 19.87
N ARG A 112 0.37 -14.16 19.19
CA ARG A 112 -0.01 -15.35 18.40
C ARG A 112 -0.15 -16.58 19.27
N ALA A 113 -1.17 -17.40 19.00
CA ALA A 113 -1.38 -18.64 19.74
C ALA A 113 -0.25 -19.67 19.49
N ALA A 114 0.22 -19.77 18.25
CA ALA A 114 1.16 -20.81 17.83
C ALA A 114 2.62 -20.54 18.24
N THR A 115 3.06 -19.28 18.25
CA THR A 115 4.47 -18.92 18.45
C THR A 115 4.76 -18.16 19.74
N ASP A 116 3.74 -17.71 20.46
CA ASP A 116 3.88 -16.79 21.61
C ASP A 116 4.46 -15.40 21.25
N GLU A 117 4.70 -15.12 19.96
CA GLU A 117 5.19 -13.84 19.46
C GLU A 117 4.06 -12.81 19.35
N TYR A 118 4.40 -11.52 19.30
CA TYR A 118 3.40 -10.43 19.23
C TYR A 118 3.40 -9.75 17.87
N GLU A 119 2.21 -9.59 17.29
CA GLU A 119 1.96 -8.90 16.03
C GLU A 119 1.42 -7.50 16.28
N GLN A 120 1.86 -6.53 15.49
CA GLN A 120 1.29 -5.18 15.56
C GLN A 120 -0.15 -5.19 15.01
N CYS A 121 -1.06 -4.53 15.71
CA CYS A 121 -2.44 -4.39 15.28
C CYS A 121 -3.02 -3.03 15.65
N THR A 122 -4.01 -2.59 14.88
CA THR A 122 -4.78 -1.38 15.17
C THR A 122 -6.22 -1.77 15.43
N ILE A 123 -6.71 -1.49 16.64
CA ILE A 123 -8.13 -1.54 16.97
C ILE A 123 -8.76 -0.27 16.42
N ILE A 124 -9.78 -0.40 15.58
CA ILE A 124 -10.59 0.69 15.05
C ILE A 124 -12.03 0.43 15.49
N GLY A 125 -12.55 1.24 16.41
CA GLY A 125 -13.87 0.96 16.98
C GLY A 125 -14.52 2.15 17.65
N ALA A 126 -15.77 1.96 18.04
CA ALA A 126 -16.53 2.91 18.82
C ALA A 126 -17.30 2.17 19.91
N PHE A 127 -17.55 2.85 21.02
CA PHE A 127 -18.38 2.27 22.04
C PHE A 127 -19.87 2.48 21.77
N ARG A 128 -20.66 1.46 22.10
CA ARG A 128 -22.12 1.45 21.97
C ARG A 128 -22.76 0.89 23.24
N GLN A 129 -23.78 1.57 23.73
CA GLN A 129 -24.68 1.03 24.75
C GLN A 129 -25.71 0.12 24.09
N ILE A 130 -25.96 -1.04 24.68
CA ILE A 130 -27.00 -1.95 24.22
C ILE A 130 -28.05 -2.04 25.33
N ASN A 131 -29.15 -1.30 25.15
CA ASN A 131 -30.27 -1.36 26.07
C ASN A 131 -30.94 -2.72 25.90
N LYS A 132 -30.74 -3.63 26.86
CA LYS A 132 -31.63 -4.79 27.01
C LYS A 132 -32.89 -4.26 27.68
N GLU A 133 -34.05 -4.45 27.06
CA GLU A 133 -35.35 -3.93 27.52
C GLU A 133 -35.78 -4.42 28.93
N ARG A 134 -34.92 -5.07 29.73
CA ARG A 134 -35.27 -5.70 31.01
C ARG A 134 -34.22 -5.69 32.12
N GLU A 135 -33.06 -5.02 32.01
CA GLU A 135 -32.08 -4.96 33.11
C GLU A 135 -31.55 -3.53 33.33
N GLU A 136 -31.47 -3.08 34.60
CA GLU A 136 -31.01 -1.75 35.05
C GLU A 136 -29.51 -1.47 34.85
N ASN A 137 -28.77 -2.35 34.15
CA ASN A 137 -27.35 -2.14 33.86
C ASN A 137 -27.17 -1.74 32.40
N ASP A 138 -26.82 -0.47 32.19
CA ASP A 138 -26.39 0.08 30.90
C ASP A 138 -25.05 -0.55 30.48
N GLU A 139 -25.08 -1.78 29.96
CA GLU A 139 -23.89 -2.46 29.45
C GLU A 139 -23.41 -1.78 28.17
N LYS A 140 -22.20 -1.21 28.24
CA LYS A 140 -21.50 -0.58 27.12
C LYS A 140 -20.48 -1.56 26.53
N TYR A 141 -20.38 -1.59 25.21
CA TYR A 141 -19.55 -2.52 24.46
C TYR A 141 -18.69 -1.76 23.45
N LEU A 142 -17.43 -2.16 23.31
CA LEU A 142 -16.58 -1.77 22.18
C LEU A 142 -17.01 -2.60 20.97
N MET A 143 -17.43 -1.94 19.90
CA MET A 143 -17.63 -2.56 18.59
C MET A 143 -16.46 -2.15 17.70
N SER A 144 -15.66 -3.11 17.25
CA SER A 144 -14.38 -2.79 16.58
C SER A 144 -14.00 -3.77 15.48
N ILE A 145 -13.18 -3.28 14.56
CA ILE A 145 -12.35 -4.08 13.66
C ILE A 145 -10.92 -3.99 14.16
N VAL A 146 -10.25 -5.13 14.26
CA VAL A 146 -8.83 -5.21 14.58
C VAL A 146 -8.10 -5.51 13.29
N LYS A 147 -7.31 -4.55 12.81
CA LYS A 147 -6.46 -4.73 11.64
C LYS A 147 -5.11 -5.27 12.12
N ILE A 148 -4.68 -6.42 11.60
CA ILE A 148 -3.31 -6.86 11.81
C ILE A 148 -2.42 -6.05 10.87
N ASN A 149 -1.52 -5.27 11.45
CA ASN A 149 -0.48 -4.58 10.73
C ASN A 149 0.62 -5.61 10.49
N THR A 150 0.35 -6.59 9.61
CA THR A 150 1.43 -7.37 9.03
C THR A 150 2.38 -6.34 8.44
N LEU A 151 3.63 -6.32 8.92
CA LEU A 151 4.68 -5.77 8.09
C LEU A 151 4.73 -6.69 6.88
N ASP A 152 3.90 -6.39 5.90
CA ASP A 152 3.89 -7.07 4.63
C ASP A 152 5.33 -7.09 4.16
N ARG A 153 5.90 -8.29 3.96
CA ARG A 153 7.25 -8.40 3.39
C ARG A 153 7.34 -7.61 2.10
N THR A 154 6.24 -7.52 1.35
CA THR A 154 6.02 -6.60 0.23
C THR A 154 6.17 -5.14 0.64
N THR A 155 5.50 -4.63 1.68
CA THR A 155 5.69 -3.25 2.14
C THR A 155 7.08 -2.99 2.72
N ILE A 156 7.74 -3.97 3.36
CA ILE A 156 9.14 -3.84 3.76
C ILE A 156 10.05 -3.78 2.53
N ILE A 157 9.89 -4.68 1.57
CA ILE A 157 10.67 -4.70 0.33
C ILE A 157 10.37 -3.45 -0.51
N ASP A 158 9.13 -3.00 -0.59
CA ASP A 158 8.70 -1.78 -1.27
C ASP A 158 9.21 -0.55 -0.53
N ASN A 159 9.29 -0.55 0.80
CA ASN A 159 9.92 0.51 1.58
C ASN A 159 11.45 0.48 1.42
N ILE A 160 12.10 -0.68 1.39
CA ILE A 160 13.54 -0.83 1.14
C ILE A 160 13.89 -0.44 -0.31
N ASN A 161 13.09 -0.87 -1.28
CA ASN A 161 13.20 -0.45 -2.68
C ASN A 161 12.91 1.04 -2.81
N SER A 162 11.91 1.56 -2.09
CA SER A 162 11.63 3.00 -2.00
C SER A 162 12.78 3.76 -1.35
N ILE A 163 13.52 3.16 -0.41
CA ILE A 163 14.74 3.73 0.19
C ILE A 163 15.87 3.81 -0.85
N ASN A 164 15.93 2.92 -1.83
CA ASN A 164 16.98 2.91 -2.86
C ASN A 164 16.49 3.31 -4.26
N GLN A 165 15.39 4.04 -4.37
CA GLN A 165 14.90 4.59 -5.64
C GLN A 165 14.51 6.05 -5.47
N PHE A 166 14.38 6.73 -6.60
CA PHE A 166 13.86 8.09 -6.66
C PHE A 166 12.90 8.22 -7.85
N THR A 167 11.95 9.14 -7.75
CA THR A 167 10.94 9.36 -8.80
C THR A 167 11.24 10.64 -9.59
N THR A 168 11.08 10.56 -10.91
CA THR A 168 11.13 11.72 -11.80
C THR A 168 9.87 11.76 -12.66
N ARG A 169 9.35 12.96 -12.90
CA ARG A 169 8.30 13.20 -13.86
C ARG A 169 8.90 13.89 -15.08
N LEU A 170 8.66 13.33 -16.26
CA LEU A 170 9.11 13.89 -17.54
C LEU A 170 7.91 14.36 -18.36
N ASN A 171 8.06 15.43 -19.14
CA ASN A 171 7.08 15.75 -20.16
C ASN A 171 7.21 14.81 -21.38
N LEU A 172 6.32 14.94 -22.36
CA LEU A 172 6.31 14.10 -23.56
C LEU A 172 7.57 14.21 -24.46
N HIS A 173 8.44 15.19 -24.19
CA HIS A 173 9.72 15.37 -24.86
C HIS A 173 10.92 14.86 -24.04
N GLY A 174 10.67 14.20 -22.91
CA GLY A 174 11.71 13.67 -22.02
C GLY A 174 12.36 14.71 -21.11
N ARG A 175 11.81 15.94 -21.02
CA ARG A 175 12.34 16.96 -20.10
C ARG A 175 11.83 16.77 -18.68
N PHE A 176 12.72 16.94 -17.72
CA PHE A 176 12.36 16.90 -16.31
C PHE A 176 11.41 18.05 -15.95
N ILE A 177 10.25 17.70 -15.40
CA ILE A 177 9.26 18.64 -14.85
C ILE A 177 9.14 18.53 -13.33
N HIS A 178 9.46 17.36 -12.77
CA HIS A 178 9.58 17.17 -11.33
C HIS A 178 10.61 16.09 -11.04
N ILE A 179 11.37 16.25 -9.95
CA ILE A 179 12.36 15.29 -9.50
C ILE A 179 12.31 15.24 -7.99
N ASP A 180 12.15 14.03 -7.45
CA ASP A 180 12.26 13.73 -6.03
C ASP A 180 13.59 14.30 -5.48
N PRO A 181 13.58 15.14 -4.43
CA PRO A 181 14.78 15.68 -3.80
C PRO A 181 15.83 14.62 -3.44
N LYS A 182 15.39 13.39 -3.15
CA LYS A 182 16.24 12.25 -2.85
C LYS A 182 17.20 11.87 -3.99
N ALA A 183 16.85 12.18 -5.24
CA ALA A 183 17.73 11.95 -6.39
C ALA A 183 19.12 12.60 -6.21
N ARG A 184 19.21 13.66 -5.39
CA ARG A 184 20.48 14.33 -5.06
C ARG A 184 21.49 13.40 -4.39
N GLU A 185 21.03 12.47 -3.54
CA GLU A 185 21.91 11.53 -2.83
C GLU A 185 22.60 10.57 -3.81
N PHE A 186 21.94 10.26 -4.92
CA PHE A 186 22.45 9.34 -5.95
C PHE A 186 23.17 10.07 -7.08
N LEU A 187 22.58 11.12 -7.64
CA LEU A 187 23.06 11.79 -8.86
C LEU A 187 23.94 13.01 -8.58
N GLY A 188 23.86 13.57 -7.37
CA GLY A 188 24.56 14.79 -6.95
C GLY A 188 23.92 16.10 -7.41
N TYR A 189 22.94 16.06 -8.32
CA TYR A 189 22.22 17.25 -8.77
C TYR A 189 21.08 17.63 -7.83
N SER A 190 20.80 18.92 -7.71
CA SER A 190 19.54 19.38 -7.15
C SER A 190 18.40 19.25 -8.17
N SER A 191 17.14 19.28 -7.70
CA SER A 191 15.98 19.29 -8.60
C SER A 191 16.01 20.47 -9.58
N TYR A 192 16.43 21.66 -9.13
CA TYR A 192 16.45 22.86 -9.99
C TYR A 192 17.53 22.83 -11.08
N GLU A 193 18.61 22.05 -10.90
CA GLU A 193 19.67 21.90 -11.91
C GLU A 193 19.23 20.98 -13.06
N LEU A 194 18.33 20.03 -12.79
CA LEU A 194 17.87 19.07 -13.78
C LEU A 194 16.56 19.49 -14.45
N ILE A 195 15.69 20.22 -13.75
CA ILE A 195 14.42 20.70 -14.32
C ILE A 195 14.68 21.52 -15.59
N GLY A 196 13.95 21.18 -16.66
CA GLY A 196 14.08 21.83 -17.97
C GLY A 196 15.09 21.19 -18.91
N HIS A 197 16.08 20.45 -18.41
CA HIS A 197 16.96 19.61 -19.23
C HIS A 197 16.26 18.33 -19.67
N THR A 198 16.71 17.73 -20.77
CA THR A 198 16.18 16.43 -21.20
C THR A 198 16.94 15.28 -20.56
N HIS A 199 16.24 14.22 -20.18
CA HIS A 199 16.85 13.01 -19.62
C HIS A 199 17.97 12.46 -20.50
N PHE A 200 17.80 12.54 -21.82
CA PHE A 200 18.79 12.09 -22.81
C PHE A 200 20.12 12.84 -22.75
N ASP A 201 20.16 14.07 -22.24
CA ASP A 201 21.40 14.87 -22.15
C ASP A 201 22.42 14.22 -21.20
N PHE A 202 21.94 13.39 -20.27
CA PHE A 202 22.75 12.76 -19.23
C PHE A 202 23.00 11.27 -19.48
N VAL A 203 22.37 10.68 -20.50
CA VAL A 203 22.54 9.27 -20.85
C VAL A 203 23.83 9.09 -21.63
N HIS A 204 24.58 8.03 -21.34
CA HIS A 204 25.80 7.71 -22.09
C HIS A 204 25.47 7.51 -23.59
N PRO A 205 26.28 8.04 -24.53
CA PRO A 205 25.99 7.98 -25.96
C PRO A 205 25.70 6.56 -26.50
N ASP A 206 26.48 5.56 -26.10
CA ASP A 206 26.25 4.17 -26.50
C ASP A 206 24.92 3.57 -26.02
N ASP A 207 24.34 4.10 -24.93
CA ASP A 207 23.11 3.58 -24.32
C ASP A 207 21.87 4.32 -24.85
N LEU A 208 22.04 5.46 -25.53
CA LEU A 208 20.95 6.25 -26.11
C LEU A 208 20.00 5.44 -27.01
N PRO A 209 20.47 4.55 -27.93
CA PRO A 209 19.56 3.80 -28.79
C PRO A 209 18.59 2.91 -28.01
N ILE A 210 19.05 2.32 -26.91
CA ILE A 210 18.24 1.43 -26.07
C ILE A 210 17.20 2.24 -25.30
N ILE A 211 17.59 3.41 -24.76
CA ILE A 211 16.69 4.28 -24.00
C ILE A 211 15.64 4.95 -24.88
N VAL A 212 16.02 5.39 -26.09
CA VAL A 212 15.06 5.92 -27.07
C VAL A 212 14.04 4.85 -27.46
N ARG A 213 14.49 3.59 -27.64
CA ARG A 213 13.59 2.47 -27.92
C ARG A 213 12.65 2.20 -26.74
N ALA A 214 13.15 2.17 -25.52
CA ALA A 214 12.32 2.01 -24.33
C ALA A 214 11.26 3.11 -24.24
N HIS A 215 11.63 4.37 -24.47
CA HIS A 215 10.70 5.50 -24.48
C HIS A 215 9.60 5.36 -25.55
N GLN A 216 9.94 4.84 -26.74
CA GLN A 216 8.94 4.55 -27.78
C GLN A 216 7.96 3.46 -27.34
N LEU A 217 8.45 2.39 -26.72
CA LEU A 217 7.63 1.30 -26.20
C LEU A 217 6.71 1.75 -25.07
N TRP A 218 7.18 2.62 -24.17
CA TRP A 218 6.34 3.18 -23.11
C TRP A 218 5.19 4.00 -23.69
N LYS A 219 5.46 4.76 -24.76
CA LYS A 219 4.43 5.54 -25.45
C LYS A 219 3.34 4.67 -26.08
N THR A 220 3.69 3.47 -26.55
CA THR A 220 2.71 2.54 -27.15
C THR A 220 2.00 1.67 -26.12
N ASN A 221 2.73 1.20 -25.09
CA ASN A 221 2.23 0.21 -24.14
C ASN A 221 1.65 0.84 -22.87
N GLY A 222 1.89 2.13 -22.63
CA GLY A 222 1.44 2.86 -21.44
C GLY A 222 2.34 2.66 -20.22
N ASN A 223 3.20 1.64 -20.20
CA ASN A 223 4.25 1.45 -19.21
C ASN A 223 5.42 0.61 -19.75
N GLY A 224 6.50 0.52 -18.97
CA GLY A 224 7.54 -0.47 -19.18
C GLY A 224 8.82 -0.16 -18.40
N GLN A 225 9.74 -1.13 -18.41
CA GLN A 225 11.04 -1.01 -17.76
C GLN A 225 12.14 -0.82 -18.80
N SER A 226 13.16 -0.02 -18.49
CA SER A 226 14.37 0.10 -19.30
C SER A 226 15.31 -1.07 -19.01
N GLU A 227 16.22 -1.35 -19.95
CA GLU A 227 17.46 -2.03 -19.60
C GLU A 227 18.33 -1.11 -18.71
N PRO A 228 19.30 -1.66 -17.95
CA PRO A 228 20.29 -0.87 -17.26
C PRO A 228 21.06 0.06 -18.22
N TYR A 229 21.22 1.32 -17.84
CA TYR A 229 21.91 2.33 -18.64
C TYR A 229 22.76 3.25 -17.77
N ARG A 230 23.76 3.89 -18.39
CA ARG A 230 24.65 4.82 -17.70
C ARG A 230 24.09 6.25 -17.74
N PHE A 231 24.09 6.89 -16.58
CA PHE A 231 23.69 8.28 -16.37
C PHE A 231 24.86 9.08 -15.79
N LEU A 232 25.09 10.29 -16.31
CA LEU A 232 26.20 11.15 -15.91
C LEU A 232 25.87 11.91 -14.63
N SER A 233 26.54 11.57 -13.53
CA SER A 233 26.40 12.27 -12.25
C SER A 233 27.07 13.64 -12.26
N LYS A 234 26.71 14.49 -11.31
CA LYS A 234 27.34 15.81 -11.12
C LYS A 234 28.85 15.71 -10.84
N GLY A 235 29.27 14.61 -10.21
CA GLY A 235 30.66 14.30 -9.95
C GLY A 235 31.45 13.80 -11.17
N GLN A 236 30.88 13.85 -12.37
CA GLN A 236 31.48 13.36 -13.62
C GLN A 236 31.75 11.85 -13.60
N GLN A 237 30.84 11.08 -13.01
CA GLN A 237 30.91 9.62 -12.96
C GLN A 237 29.69 9.01 -13.62
N TRP A 238 29.88 7.87 -14.28
CA TRP A 238 28.78 7.10 -14.85
C TRP A 238 28.16 6.22 -13.77
N ILE A 239 26.88 6.46 -13.49
CA ILE A 239 26.08 5.67 -12.55
C ILE A 239 25.14 4.79 -13.37
N TYR A 240 25.04 3.51 -13.00
CA TYR A 240 24.10 2.60 -13.63
C TYR A 240 22.72 2.77 -13.02
N LEU A 241 21.73 3.02 -13.87
CA LEU A 241 20.34 3.20 -13.50
C LEU A 241 19.48 2.19 -14.26
N GLN A 242 18.39 1.77 -13.63
CA GLN A 242 17.28 1.09 -14.29
C GLN A 242 15.99 1.82 -13.96
N THR A 243 15.17 2.10 -14.97
CA THR A 243 13.99 2.96 -14.81
C THR A 243 12.74 2.21 -15.24
N ASN A 244 11.75 2.15 -14.34
CA ASN A 244 10.38 1.80 -14.70
C ASN A 244 9.60 3.08 -14.97
N CYS A 245 8.87 3.13 -16.08
CA CYS A 245 8.15 4.30 -16.54
C CYS A 245 6.70 3.95 -16.84
N GLN A 246 5.80 4.83 -16.40
CA GLN A 246 4.37 4.77 -16.69
C GLN A 246 3.92 6.08 -17.34
N VAL A 247 3.11 5.98 -18.38
CA VAL A 247 2.49 7.12 -19.04
C VAL A 247 1.29 7.59 -18.21
N GLN A 248 1.37 8.83 -17.73
CA GLN A 248 0.24 9.50 -17.10
C GLN A 248 -0.64 10.12 -18.19
N LEU A 249 -1.91 9.74 -18.20
CA LEU A 249 -2.93 10.30 -19.07
C LEU A 249 -3.64 11.46 -18.36
N ASN A 250 -4.01 12.47 -19.12
CA ASN A 250 -4.84 13.56 -18.64
C ASN A 250 -6.27 13.05 -18.38
N SER A 251 -6.78 13.25 -17.16
CA SER A 251 -8.05 12.66 -16.69
C SER A 251 -9.28 13.10 -17.48
N TRP A 252 -9.24 14.24 -18.16
CA TRP A 252 -10.38 14.76 -18.94
C TRP A 252 -10.30 14.40 -20.43
N THR A 253 -9.10 14.37 -21.00
CA THR A 253 -8.92 14.16 -22.45
C THR A 253 -8.50 12.74 -22.83
N GLY A 254 -8.05 11.94 -21.85
CA GLY A 254 -7.50 10.60 -22.07
C GLY A 254 -6.18 10.57 -22.84
N LYS A 255 -5.58 11.73 -23.12
CA LYS A 255 -4.33 11.85 -23.88
C LYS A 255 -3.11 11.76 -22.94
N PRO A 256 -1.95 11.25 -23.41
CA PRO A 256 -0.70 11.31 -22.66
C PRO A 256 -0.36 12.75 -22.27
N GLU A 257 -0.01 12.96 -20.99
CA GLU A 257 0.39 14.26 -20.45
C GLU A 257 1.86 14.27 -20.03
N SER A 258 2.31 13.19 -19.38
CA SER A 258 3.66 13.08 -18.85
C SER A 258 4.05 11.63 -18.60
N TYR A 259 5.31 11.39 -18.31
CA TYR A 259 5.85 10.13 -17.84
C TYR A 259 6.15 10.22 -16.35
N ILE A 260 5.74 9.21 -15.58
CA ILE A 260 6.15 9.02 -14.18
C ILE A 260 7.16 7.87 -14.17
N CYS A 261 8.38 8.19 -13.78
CA CYS A 261 9.50 7.26 -13.81
C CYS A 261 10.01 7.00 -12.40
N THR A 262 10.08 5.73 -12.00
CA THR A 262 10.75 5.27 -10.78
C THR A 262 12.09 4.68 -11.17
N THR A 263 13.17 5.23 -10.62
CA THR A 263 14.54 4.91 -11.03
C THR A 263 15.35 4.34 -9.89
N ASN A 264 15.99 3.19 -10.16
CA ASN A 264 16.78 2.42 -9.22
C ASN A 264 18.27 2.53 -9.62
N PRO A 265 19.13 3.09 -8.76
CA PRO A 265 20.59 3.00 -8.91
C PRO A 265 21.08 1.58 -8.64
N LEU A 266 21.91 1.05 -9.52
CA LEU A 266 22.46 -0.30 -9.41
C LEU A 266 23.86 -0.25 -8.75
N GLN A 267 24.05 -1.01 -7.67
CA GLN A 267 25.29 -1.01 -6.88
C GLN A 267 26.27 -2.16 -7.24
N ASN A 268 25.82 -3.23 -7.91
CA ASN A 268 26.63 -4.43 -8.17
C ASN A 268 26.91 -4.68 -9.67
N SER A 269 28.13 -5.13 -9.97
CA SER A 269 28.58 -5.49 -11.33
C SER A 269 27.81 -6.66 -11.95
N SER A 270 27.18 -7.51 -11.13
CA SER A 270 26.39 -8.68 -11.58
C SER A 270 25.10 -8.25 -12.30
N ASP A 271 24.43 -7.21 -11.80
CA ASP A 271 23.21 -6.64 -12.41
C ASP A 271 23.54 -5.87 -13.69
N CYS A 272 24.80 -5.42 -13.81
CA CYS A 272 25.32 -4.67 -14.96
C CYS A 272 25.75 -5.57 -16.15
N LEU A 273 25.93 -6.87 -15.93
CA LEU A 273 26.50 -7.82 -16.91
C LEU A 273 25.45 -8.68 -17.66
N GLN A 274 24.16 -8.53 -17.38
CA GLN A 274 23.12 -9.08 -18.24
C GLN A 274 22.93 -8.21 -19.49
N LYS A 275 23.94 -8.16 -20.37
CA LYS A 275 23.72 -7.77 -21.77
C LYS A 275 23.23 -9.00 -22.53
N PRO A 276 21.97 -9.08 -22.97
CA PRO A 276 21.65 -10.00 -24.04
C PRO A 276 22.35 -9.51 -25.31
N LEU A 277 23.37 -10.26 -25.74
CA LEU A 277 23.87 -10.23 -27.11
C LEU A 277 22.76 -10.72 -28.04
N SER A 278 21.85 -9.83 -28.41
CA SER A 278 20.90 -10.09 -29.52
C SER A 278 20.61 -8.80 -30.29
N TYR A 279 21.67 -8.26 -30.89
CA TYR A 279 21.51 -7.55 -32.17
C TYR A 279 21.10 -8.58 -33.24
N ILE A 280 19.81 -8.92 -33.29
CA ILE A 280 19.18 -9.40 -34.53
C ILE A 280 18.46 -8.19 -35.10
N LEU A 281 19.11 -7.54 -36.06
CA LEU A 281 18.46 -6.59 -36.96
C LEU A 281 17.29 -7.32 -37.65
N PRO A 282 16.05 -6.81 -37.59
CA PRO A 282 15.10 -7.16 -38.62
C PRO A 282 15.60 -6.53 -39.92
N SER A 283 15.91 -7.36 -40.91
CA SER A 283 16.18 -6.95 -42.29
C SER A 283 15.11 -5.96 -42.78
N PRO A 284 15.47 -4.95 -43.61
CA PRO A 284 14.49 -3.99 -44.12
C PRO A 284 13.49 -4.74 -45.00
N GLN A 285 12.24 -4.86 -44.54
CA GLN A 285 11.15 -5.22 -45.43
C GLN A 285 10.82 -4.01 -46.30
N THR A 286 11.29 -4.08 -47.53
CA THR A 286 10.90 -3.24 -48.65
C THR A 286 9.40 -3.42 -48.89
N THR A 287 8.56 -2.55 -48.35
CA THR A 287 7.16 -2.46 -48.80
C THR A 287 7.03 -1.30 -49.76
N ILE A 288 7.02 -1.68 -51.03
CA ILE A 288 6.65 -0.88 -52.19
C ILE A 288 5.22 -0.36 -51.96
N TYR A 289 5.05 0.95 -51.81
CA TYR A 289 3.74 1.57 -52.01
C TYR A 289 3.46 1.61 -53.51
N SER A 290 2.62 0.70 -54.00
CA SER A 290 2.02 0.84 -55.32
C SER A 290 0.94 1.92 -55.26
N SER A 291 1.15 2.98 -56.03
CA SER A 291 0.12 3.92 -56.43
C SER A 291 -1.05 3.24 -57.14
N LYS A 292 -2.28 3.70 -56.90
CA LYS A 292 -3.34 4.00 -57.87
C LYS A 292 -4.60 4.41 -57.06
N TYR A 293 -5.08 5.65 -57.23
CA TYR A 293 -6.16 6.04 -58.14
C TYR A 293 -7.45 5.28 -57.85
#